data_AF-A0A377KGD3-F1
#
_entry.id   AF-A0A377KGD3-F1
#
_cell.length_a   1.000
_cell.length_b   1.000
_cell.length_c   1.000
_cell.angle_alpha   90.00
_cell.angle_beta   90.00
_cell.angle_gamma   90.00
#
_symmetry.space_group_name_H-M   'P 1'
#
loop_
_entity.id
_entity.type
_entity.pdbx_description
1 polymer ?
#
loop_
_entity_poly.entity_id
_entity_poly.type
_entity_poly.pdbx_seq_one_letter_code
_entity_poly.pdbx_strand_id
1 'polypeptide(L)'
;MGKINLNQIYTAKEMSERIGKNRNYLSQAYRNNKHEILNKFNYRKIGGTLIFSDNFSNDLSQLITAKEASQTLGKNDEYFAHIYKRFPHRLEGIDHIYTGKTLFLTKESLEAFKKR
;
A
#
# COMPACT_ATOMS: atom_id res chain seq x y z
N MET A 1 -8.81 8.09 -12.95
CA MET A 1 -7.89 7.28 -12.11
C MET A 1 -8.61 6.00 -11.73
N GLY A 2 -7.91 4.86 -11.66
CA GLY A 2 -8.51 3.62 -11.15
C GLY A 2 -8.88 3.80 -9.68
N LYS A 3 -9.89 3.08 -9.19
CA LYS A 3 -10.29 3.13 -7.78
C LYS A 3 -9.61 2.00 -7.00
N ILE A 4 -9.32 2.27 -5.73
CA ILE A 4 -8.75 1.29 -4.81
C ILE A 4 -9.52 1.32 -3.49
N ASN A 5 -9.91 0.15 -3.00
CA ASN A 5 -10.47 0.00 -1.66
C ASN A 5 -9.35 -0.37 -0.69
N LEU A 6 -8.93 0.57 0.16
CA LEU A 6 -7.83 0.38 1.10
C LEU A 6 -8.08 -0.75 2.12
N ASN A 7 -9.34 -1.07 2.43
CA ASN A 7 -9.69 -2.16 3.36
C ASN A 7 -9.40 -3.56 2.79
N GLN A 8 -9.08 -3.66 1.49
CA GLN A 8 -8.78 -4.92 0.80
C GLN A 8 -7.30 -5.03 0.42
N ILE A 9 -6.44 -4.29 1.11
CA ILE A 9 -5.00 -4.20 0.83
C ILE A 9 -4.24 -4.88 1.95
N TYR A 10 -3.40 -5.85 1.57
CA TYR A 10 -2.67 -6.70 2.51
C TYR A 10 -1.20 -6.82 2.10
N THR A 11 -0.33 -7.02 3.07
CA THR A 11 1.05 -7.46 2.80
C THR A 11 1.07 -8.92 2.35
N ALA A 12 2.19 -9.34 1.74
CA ALA A 12 2.44 -10.76 1.44
C ALA A 12 2.24 -11.69 2.65
N LYS A 13 2.61 -11.21 3.86
CA LYS A 13 2.42 -11.96 5.10
C LYS A 13 0.94 -12.14 5.44
N GLU A 14 0.23 -11.02 5.57
CA GLU A 14 -1.19 -11.01 5.94
C GLU A 14 -2.02 -11.80 4.93
N MET A 15 -1.74 -11.63 3.64
CA MET A 15 -2.43 -12.37 2.58
C MET A 15 -2.12 -13.87 2.65
N SER A 16 -0.89 -14.26 2.96
CA SER A 16 -0.53 -15.68 3.15
C SER A 16 -1.31 -16.32 4.30
N GLU A 17 -1.42 -15.62 5.43
CA GLU A 17 -2.17 -16.08 6.60
C GLU A 17 -3.67 -16.14 6.29
N ARG A 18 -4.21 -15.13 5.57
CA ARG A 18 -5.62 -15.07 5.15
C ARG A 18 -6.05 -16.24 4.27
N ILE A 19 -5.16 -16.76 3.42
CA ILE A 19 -5.41 -17.94 2.59
C ILE A 19 -5.04 -19.27 3.29
N GLY A 20 -4.79 -19.25 4.60
CA GLY A 20 -4.49 -20.44 5.39
C GLY A 20 -3.12 -21.07 5.10
N LYS A 21 -2.14 -20.26 4.69
CA LYS A 21 -0.76 -20.71 4.42
C LYS A 21 0.22 -20.14 5.44
N ASN A 22 1.44 -20.68 5.43
CA ASN A 22 2.53 -20.12 6.23
C ASN A 22 2.76 -18.65 5.87
N ARG A 23 3.03 -17.80 6.87
CA ARG A 23 3.28 -16.35 6.73
C ARG A 23 4.27 -15.94 5.63
N ASN A 24 5.17 -16.83 5.22
CA ASN A 24 6.18 -16.55 4.19
C ASN A 24 5.79 -17.05 2.79
N TYR A 25 4.62 -17.69 2.64
CA TYR A 25 4.23 -18.42 1.42
C TYR A 25 4.26 -17.53 0.17
N LEU A 26 3.56 -16.39 0.18
CA LEU A 26 3.53 -15.48 -0.98
C LEU A 26 4.84 -14.74 -1.19
N SER A 27 5.60 -14.46 -0.13
CA SER A 27 6.95 -13.89 -0.27
C SER A 27 7.92 -14.85 -0.95
N GLN A 28 7.86 -16.15 -0.63
CA GLN A 28 8.66 -17.17 -1.29
C GLN A 28 8.19 -17.39 -2.73
N ALA A 29 6.89 -17.44 -2.98
CA ALA A 29 6.34 -17.54 -4.33
C ALA A 29 6.82 -16.40 -5.24
N TYR A 30 6.83 -15.16 -4.71
CA TYR A 30 7.35 -13.99 -5.43
C TYR A 30 8.85 -14.08 -5.70
N ARG A 31 9.68 -14.43 -4.71
CA ARG A 31 11.14 -14.56 -4.90
C ARG A 31 11.52 -15.67 -5.88
N ASN A 32 10.74 -16.75 -5.91
CA ASN A 32 10.99 -17.93 -6.72
C ASN A 32 10.23 -17.92 -8.07
N ASN A 33 9.66 -16.78 -8.47
CA ASN A 33 8.91 -16.61 -9.72
C ASN A 33 7.81 -17.67 -9.96
N LYS A 34 7.08 -18.04 -8.90
CA LYS A 34 6.01 -19.04 -8.95
C LYS A 34 4.71 -18.43 -9.48
N HIS A 35 4.69 -18.12 -10.77
CA HIS A 35 3.59 -17.45 -11.46
C HIS A 35 2.25 -18.19 -11.32
N GLU A 36 2.27 -19.52 -11.25
CA GLU A 36 1.11 -20.37 -11.03
C GLU A 36 0.39 -20.10 -9.70
N ILE A 37 1.12 -19.59 -8.70
CA ILE A 37 0.57 -19.14 -7.41
C ILE A 37 0.17 -17.67 -7.50
N LEU A 38 1.07 -16.83 -8.04
CA LEU A 38 0.94 -15.38 -8.03
C LEU A 38 -0.21 -14.86 -8.89
N ASN A 39 -0.49 -15.49 -10.04
CA ASN A 39 -1.54 -15.06 -10.98
C ASN A 39 -2.96 -15.17 -10.40
N LYS A 40 -3.13 -15.86 -9.26
CA LYS A 40 -4.41 -15.96 -8.54
C LYS A 40 -4.74 -14.70 -7.73
N PHE A 41 -3.80 -13.77 -7.63
CA PHE A 41 -3.95 -12.57 -6.83
C PHE A 41 -3.60 -11.33 -7.65
N ASN A 42 -4.22 -10.22 -7.30
CA ASN A 42 -3.75 -8.91 -7.73
C ASN A 42 -2.64 -8.47 -6.77
N TYR A 43 -1.44 -8.21 -7.28
CA TYR A 43 -0.30 -7.86 -6.44
C TYR A 43 0.64 -6.86 -7.11
N ARG A 44 1.34 -6.08 -6.28
CA ARG A 44 2.34 -5.12 -6.74
C ARG A 44 3.41 -4.91 -5.68
N LYS A 45 4.67 -4.81 -6.10
CA LYS A 45 5.76 -4.34 -5.23
C LYS A 45 5.74 -2.81 -5.22
N ILE A 46 5.62 -2.20 -4.05
CA ILE A 46 5.53 -0.75 -3.86
C ILE A 46 6.55 -0.37 -2.79
N GLY A 47 7.57 0.37 -3.20
CA GLY A 47 8.79 0.54 -2.41
C GLY A 47 9.38 -0.82 -2.00
N GLY A 48 9.56 -1.03 -0.69
CA GLY A 48 10.06 -2.27 -0.11
C GLY A 48 8.99 -3.34 0.20
N THR A 49 7.70 -3.03 0.03
CA THR A 49 6.60 -3.90 0.47
C THR A 49 5.92 -4.55 -0.72
N LEU A 50 5.67 -5.87 -0.63
CA LEU A 50 4.84 -6.59 -1.59
C LEU A 50 3.39 -6.57 -1.11
N ILE A 51 2.55 -5.87 -1.86
CA ILE A 51 1.14 -5.63 -1.57
C ILE A 51 0.27 -6.55 -2.43
N PHE A 52 -0.79 -7.08 -1.82
CA PHE A 52 -1.77 -7.97 -2.41
C PHE A 52 -3.20 -7.46 -2.17
N SER A 53 -4.09 -7.86 -3.07
CA SER A 53 -5.54 -7.70 -2.97
C SER A 53 -6.20 -8.99 -3.49
N ASP A 54 -7.26 -9.43 -2.80
CA ASP A 54 -8.15 -10.49 -3.28
C ASP A 54 -9.10 -10.00 -4.39
N ASN A 55 -9.30 -8.68 -4.49
CA ASN A 55 -10.08 -8.04 -5.53
C ASN A 55 -9.20 -7.58 -6.71
N PHE A 56 -9.45 -8.12 -7.91
CA PHE A 56 -8.75 -7.73 -9.14
C PHE A 56 -9.15 -6.35 -9.68
N SER A 57 -10.30 -5.81 -9.25
CA SER A 57 -10.72 -4.46 -9.62
C SER A 57 -9.96 -3.36 -8.87
N ASN A 58 -9.22 -3.70 -7.80
CA ASN A 58 -8.39 -2.74 -7.06
C ASN A 58 -7.18 -2.31 -7.90
N ASP A 59 -7.10 -1.03 -8.25
CA ASP A 59 -5.93 -0.51 -8.94
C ASP A 59 -4.78 -0.25 -7.94
N LEU A 60 -3.94 -1.26 -7.72
CA LEU A 60 -2.76 -1.15 -6.84
C LEU A 60 -1.73 -0.12 -7.33
N SER A 61 -1.82 0.36 -8.57
CA SER A 61 -0.96 1.45 -9.06
C SER A 61 -1.30 2.82 -8.47
N GLN A 62 -2.45 2.94 -7.80
CA GLN A 62 -2.83 4.15 -7.05
C GLN A 62 -2.04 4.32 -5.76
N LEU A 63 -1.55 3.22 -5.17
CA LEU A 63 -0.79 3.28 -3.91
C LEU A 63 0.59 3.88 -4.13
N ILE A 64 0.94 4.81 -3.26
CA ILE A 64 2.27 5.41 -3.16
C ILE A 64 2.71 5.37 -1.70
N THR A 65 3.99 5.19 -1.45
CA THR A 65 4.51 5.25 -0.08
C THR A 65 4.44 6.69 0.44
N ALA A 66 4.29 6.85 1.76
CA ALA A 66 4.35 8.15 2.41
C ALA A 66 5.65 8.92 2.13
N LYS A 67 6.75 8.18 1.92
CA LYS A 67 8.04 8.75 1.50
C LYS A 67 7.96 9.35 0.10
N GLU A 68 7.49 8.58 -0.89
CA GLU A 68 7.31 9.07 -2.27
C GLU A 68 6.33 10.24 -2.33
N ALA A 69 5.24 10.18 -1.57
CA ALA A 69 4.28 11.26 -1.46
C ALA A 69 4.93 12.53 -0.88
N SER A 70 5.77 12.40 0.14
CA SER A 70 6.50 13.52 0.75
C SER A 70 7.48 14.17 -0.24
N GLN A 71 8.22 13.35 -0.98
CA GLN A 71 9.14 13.81 -2.03
C GLN A 71 8.41 14.52 -3.17
N THR A 72 7.24 14.02 -3.56
CA THR A 72 6.38 14.65 -4.57
C THR A 72 5.94 16.06 -4.15
N LEU A 73 5.86 16.34 -2.85
CA LEU A 73 5.56 17.67 -2.30
C LEU A 73 6.81 18.54 -2.05
N GLY A 74 8.00 18.06 -2.40
CA GLY A 74 9.26 18.72 -2.06
C GLY A 74 9.51 18.82 -0.55
N LYS A 75 8.97 17.87 0.23
CA LYS A 75 9.15 17.79 1.69
C LYS A 75 10.17 16.72 2.06
N ASN A 76 10.59 16.73 3.32
CA ASN A 76 11.43 15.68 3.89
C ASN A 76 10.72 14.30 3.80
N ASP A 77 11.49 13.24 3.56
CA ASP A 77 11.02 11.85 3.46
C ASP A 77 10.05 11.39 4.57
N GLU A 78 10.19 11.93 5.78
CA GLU A 78 9.39 11.57 6.95
C GLU A 78 8.14 12.46 7.14
N TYR A 79 7.87 13.42 6.24
CA TYR A 79 6.81 14.41 6.41
C TYR A 79 5.44 13.77 6.69
N PHE A 80 4.96 12.87 5.82
CA PHE A 80 3.68 12.21 6.04
C PHE A 80 3.70 11.23 7.21
N ALA A 81 4.84 10.58 7.50
CA ALA A 81 4.97 9.71 8.67
C ALA A 81 4.87 10.50 9.99
N HIS A 82 5.46 11.70 10.04
CA HIS A 82 5.34 12.62 11.17
C HIS A 82 3.92 13.13 11.35
N ILE A 83 3.23 13.50 10.26
CA ILE A 83 1.83 13.90 10.31
C ILE A 83 0.98 12.75 10.85
N TYR A 84 1.11 11.56 10.27
CA TYR A 84 0.35 10.38 10.71
C TYR A 84 0.53 10.08 12.21
N LYS A 85 1.76 10.21 12.73
CA LYS A 85 2.07 9.89 14.12
C LYS A 85 1.67 11.00 15.12
N ARG A 86 1.86 12.27 14.76
CA ARG A 86 1.72 13.41 15.71
C ARG A 86 0.47 14.25 15.46
N PHE A 87 -0.01 14.30 14.23
CA PHE A 87 -1.12 15.16 13.79
C PHE A 87 -2.11 14.40 12.90
N PRO A 88 -2.67 13.26 13.35
CA PRO A 88 -3.50 12.39 12.51
C PRO A 88 -4.74 13.11 11.96
N HIS A 89 -5.30 14.09 12.69
CA HIS A 89 -6.41 14.92 12.24
C HIS A 89 -6.14 15.63 10.89
N ARG A 90 -4.88 15.90 10.54
CA ARG A 90 -4.54 16.50 9.23
C ARG A 90 -4.74 15.54 8.05
N LEU A 91 -4.87 14.24 8.32
CA LEU A 91 -5.16 13.21 7.32
C LEU A 91 -6.64 12.80 7.32
N GLU A 92 -7.52 13.49 8.07
CA GLU A 92 -8.96 13.24 8.00
C GLU A 92 -9.50 13.56 6.60
N GLY A 93 -10.18 12.59 5.99
CA GLY A 93 -10.64 12.67 4.60
C GLY A 93 -9.53 12.51 3.55
N ILE A 94 -8.34 12.09 3.96
CA ILE A 94 -7.23 11.74 3.08
C ILE A 94 -7.03 10.23 3.16
N ASP A 95 -7.38 9.50 2.10
CA ASP A 95 -7.23 8.05 2.08
C ASP A 95 -5.77 7.64 2.32
N HIS A 96 -5.56 6.87 3.39
CA HIS A 96 -4.26 6.34 3.78
C HIS A 96 -4.40 4.98 4.49
N ILE A 97 -3.35 4.17 4.45
CA ILE A 97 -3.29 2.89 5.15
C ILE A 97 -1.88 2.63 5.69
N TYR A 98 -1.80 2.17 6.94
CA TYR A 98 -0.55 1.71 7.53
C TYR A 98 -0.52 0.17 7.58
N THR A 99 0.31 -0.44 6.73
CA THR A 99 0.46 -1.91 6.68
C THR A 99 1.91 -2.29 6.43
N GLY A 100 2.34 -3.43 6.97
CA GLY A 100 3.71 -3.93 6.79
C GLY A 100 4.79 -2.97 7.29
N LYS A 101 4.47 -2.16 8.31
CA LYS A 101 5.30 -1.06 8.84
C LYS A 101 5.50 0.14 7.90
N THR A 102 4.78 0.19 6.78
CA THR A 102 4.86 1.27 5.79
C THR A 102 3.52 2.00 5.73
N LEU A 103 3.56 3.33 5.77
CA LEU A 103 2.40 4.18 5.50
C LEU A 103 2.27 4.37 3.99
N PHE A 104 1.06 4.17 3.47
CA PHE A 104 0.70 4.42 2.08
C PHE A 104 -0.40 5.47 2.01
N LEU A 105 -0.33 6.29 0.96
CA LEU A 105 -1.41 7.15 0.50
C LEU A 105 -1.85 6.67 -0.88
N THR A 106 -2.93 7.26 -1.41
CA THR A 106 -3.29 7.11 -2.82
C THR A 106 -2.84 8.35 -3.60
N LYS A 107 -2.64 8.21 -4.91
CA LYS A 107 -2.37 9.37 -5.78
C LYS A 107 -3.49 10.41 -5.69
N GLU A 108 -4.74 9.94 -5.65
CA GLU A 108 -5.92 10.80 -5.52
C GLU A 108 -5.95 11.53 -4.17
N SER A 109 -5.65 10.83 -3.06
CA SER A 109 -5.62 11.46 -1.73
C SER A 109 -4.47 12.44 -1.56
N LEU A 110 -3.33 12.22 -2.23
CA LEU A 110 -2.26 13.20 -2.29
C LEU A 110 -2.69 14.49 -3.03
N GLU A 111 -3.41 14.37 -4.14
CA GLU A 111 -3.96 15.54 -4.83
C GLU A 111 -5.02 16.26 -3.99
N ALA A 112 -5.86 15.52 -3.25
CA ALA A 112 -6.79 16.11 -2.29
C ALA A 112 -6.05 16.85 -1.16
N PHE A 113 -4.95 16.31 -0.67
CA PHE A 113 -4.11 16.95 0.35
C PHE A 113 -3.46 18.25 -0.16
N LYS A 114 -3.02 18.30 -1.43
CA LYS A 114 -2.43 19.51 -2.04
C LYS A 114 -3.42 20.67 -2.20
N LYS A 115 -4.70 20.37 -2.34
CA LYS A 115 -5.76 21.37 -2.55
C LYS A 115 -6.26 22.01 -1.25
N ARG A 116 -5.87 21.46 -0.09
CA ARG A 116 -6.13 22.03 1.23
C ARG A 116 -5.04 23.01 1.60
#